data_AF-A0A7Z0N3T1-F1
#
_entry.id   AF-A0A7Z0N3T1-F1
#
_cell.length_a   1.000
_cell.length_b   1.000
_cell.length_c   1.000
_cell.angle_alpha   90.00
_cell.angle_beta   90.00
_cell.angle_gamma   90.00
#
_symmetry.space_group_name_H-M   'P 1'
#
loop_
_entity.id
_entity.type
_entity.pdbx_description
1 polymer ?
#
loop_
_entity_poly.entity_id
_entity_poly.type
_entity_poly.pdbx_seq_one_letter_code
_entity_poly.pdbx_strand_id
1 'polypeptide(L)'
;MKKWTTLMALAVLAGCAADTAGLRATDLRDPQYLRAERTISLTFPQIQQALFKHQAACGSAAVFSLDERQTSYATIVARPAGAVNFQNALLVDLTQYQGTIMEEWRVKTKVYAYYADSATEKRIDQLFNSITHPEVCANQDS
;
A
#
# COMPACT_ATOMS: atom_id res chain seq x y z
N MET A 1 24.31 -50.22 42.53
CA MET A 1 23.47 -49.02 42.77
C MET A 1 23.90 -47.95 41.77
N LYS A 2 23.06 -47.67 40.75
CA LYS A 2 23.37 -46.85 39.58
C LYS A 2 22.79 -45.45 39.81
N LYS A 3 23.64 -44.46 40.11
CA LYS A 3 23.20 -43.07 40.33
C LYS A 3 23.16 -42.33 39.00
N TRP A 4 22.00 -41.75 38.74
CA TRP A 4 21.60 -41.11 37.50
C TRP A 4 22.22 -39.73 37.32
N THR A 5 22.74 -39.53 36.12
CA THR A 5 22.74 -38.34 35.26
C THR A 5 22.14 -37.06 35.84
N THR A 6 22.99 -36.07 36.10
CA THR A 6 22.59 -34.68 36.36
C THR A 6 22.34 -33.98 35.02
N LEU A 7 21.07 -33.71 34.72
CA LEU A 7 20.63 -32.82 33.65
C LEU A 7 21.01 -31.37 34.03
N MET A 8 21.92 -30.75 33.29
CA MET A 8 22.18 -29.31 33.41
C MET A 8 21.31 -28.59 32.38
N ALA A 9 20.24 -27.98 32.89
CA ALA A 9 19.32 -27.17 32.12
C ALA A 9 20.05 -25.92 31.57
N LEU A 10 20.26 -25.87 30.25
CA LEU A 10 20.53 -24.61 29.57
C LEU A 10 19.23 -23.82 29.53
N ALA A 11 19.13 -22.85 30.44
CA ALA A 11 18.13 -21.81 30.42
C ALA A 11 18.28 -20.96 29.15
N VAL A 12 17.40 -21.24 28.18
CA VAL A 12 16.58 -20.26 27.46
C VAL A 12 17.20 -18.86 27.34
N LEU A 13 18.05 -18.66 26.32
CA LEU A 13 18.16 -17.36 25.66
C LEU A 13 16.99 -17.21 24.66
N ALA A 14 15.75 -17.19 25.17
CA ALA A 14 14.61 -16.66 24.43
C ALA A 14 14.47 -15.20 24.81
N GLY A 15 15.34 -14.37 24.26
CA GLY A 15 15.39 -12.94 24.57
C GLY A 15 16.13 -12.19 23.47
N CYS A 16 15.52 -12.08 22.29
CA CYS A 16 15.58 -10.91 21.40
C CYS A 16 14.88 -11.22 20.07
N ALA A 17 13.55 -11.31 20.12
CA ALA A 17 12.72 -11.04 18.96
C ALA A 17 11.41 -10.42 19.47
N ALA A 18 11.53 -9.38 20.29
CA ALA A 18 10.49 -8.38 20.32
C ALA A 18 10.56 -7.74 18.94
N ASP A 19 9.78 -8.29 18.01
CA ASP A 19 9.56 -7.72 16.69
C ASP A 19 9.26 -6.24 16.97
N THR A 20 10.11 -5.35 16.46
CA THR A 20 9.76 -3.94 16.40
C THR A 20 8.63 -3.88 15.39
N ALA A 21 7.41 -4.17 15.86
CA ALA A 21 6.22 -4.28 15.05
C ALA A 21 5.91 -2.89 14.51
N GLY A 22 6.63 -2.52 13.44
CA GLY A 22 6.39 -1.31 12.71
C GLY A 22 4.95 -1.33 12.20
N LEU A 23 4.40 -0.14 12.00
CA LEU A 23 3.04 0.04 11.52
C LEU A 23 2.75 -0.92 10.34
N ARG A 24 1.67 -1.69 10.44
CA ARG A 24 1.24 -2.67 9.45
C ARG A 24 0.16 -2.06 8.54
N ALA A 25 -0.10 -2.69 7.41
CA ALA A 25 -1.18 -2.29 6.51
C ALA A 25 -2.55 -2.28 7.21
N THR A 26 -2.80 -3.25 8.09
CA THR A 26 -4.06 -3.36 8.85
C THR A 26 -4.28 -2.17 9.77
N ASP A 27 -3.20 -1.65 10.35
CA ASP A 27 -3.26 -0.54 11.31
C ASP A 27 -3.60 0.77 10.60
N LEU A 28 -3.16 0.92 9.34
CA LEU A 28 -3.49 2.08 8.51
C LEU A 28 -4.96 2.14 8.09
N ARG A 29 -5.70 1.03 8.05
CA ARG A 29 -7.11 1.03 7.65
C ARG A 29 -8.04 1.60 8.73
N ASP A 30 -7.51 2.02 9.88
CA ASP A 30 -8.27 2.76 10.87
C ASP A 30 -8.76 4.10 10.29
N PRO A 31 -10.04 4.47 10.47
CA PRO A 31 -10.59 5.75 10.00
C PRO A 31 -9.78 7.00 10.38
N GLN A 32 -9.04 6.97 11.50
CA GLN A 32 -8.19 8.09 11.92
C GLN A 32 -7.04 8.41 10.94
N TYR A 33 -6.64 7.43 10.12
CA TYR A 33 -5.60 7.56 9.11
C TYR A 33 -6.15 7.78 7.70
N LEU A 34 -7.47 7.88 7.53
CA LEU A 34 -8.07 8.25 6.25
C LEU A 34 -7.68 9.70 5.91
N ARG A 35 -7.09 9.89 4.73
CA ARG A 35 -6.62 11.21 4.26
C ARG A 35 -7.38 11.73 3.07
N ALA A 36 -7.85 10.85 2.19
CA ALA A 36 -8.59 11.27 1.02
C ALA A 36 -9.53 10.17 0.52
N GLU A 37 -10.59 10.60 -0.15
CA GLU A 37 -11.40 9.76 -1.02
C GLU A 37 -11.38 10.36 -2.43
N ARG A 38 -11.15 9.53 -3.45
CA ARG A 38 -11.19 9.98 -4.85
C ARG A 38 -12.00 9.01 -5.71
N THR A 39 -12.42 9.49 -6.87
CA THR A 39 -13.02 8.65 -7.91
C THR A 39 -12.12 8.68 -9.13
N ILE A 40 -11.81 7.50 -9.66
CA ILE A 40 -11.05 7.32 -10.89
C ILE A 40 -12.00 6.74 -11.94
N SER A 41 -12.14 7.39 -13.09
CA SER A 41 -12.92 6.89 -14.23
C SER A 41 -12.12 5.86 -15.05
N LEU A 42 -11.56 4.86 -14.38
CA LEU A 42 -10.80 3.76 -14.96
C LEU A 42 -11.22 2.44 -14.32
N THR A 43 -10.99 1.35 -15.02
CA THR A 43 -11.13 -0.03 -14.53
C THR A 43 -9.84 -0.51 -13.86
N PHE A 44 -9.90 -1.57 -13.05
CA PHE A 44 -8.70 -2.18 -12.46
C PHE A 44 -7.61 -2.55 -13.49
N PRO A 45 -7.90 -3.17 -14.65
CA PRO A 45 -6.89 -3.42 -15.65
C PRO A 45 -6.23 -2.15 -16.19
N GLN A 46 -7.00 -1.06 -16.37
CA GLN A 46 -6.46 0.22 -16.83
C GLN A 46 -5.57 0.86 -15.76
N ILE A 47 -5.95 0.79 -14.48
CA ILE A 47 -5.12 1.26 -13.37
C ILE A 47 -3.81 0.47 -13.29
N GLN A 48 -3.88 -0.86 -13.35
CA GLN A 48 -2.69 -1.72 -13.33
C GLN A 48 -1.78 -1.44 -14.55
N GLN A 49 -2.36 -1.23 -15.73
CA GLN A 49 -1.60 -0.86 -16.92
C GLN A 49 -0.93 0.51 -16.77
N ALA A 50 -1.61 1.50 -16.19
CA ALA A 50 -1.03 2.82 -15.94
C ALA A 50 0.18 2.74 -15.00
N LEU A 51 0.04 2.02 -13.88
CA LEU A 51 1.15 1.81 -12.94
C LEU A 51 2.33 1.07 -13.60
N PHE A 52 2.06 0.09 -14.47
CA PHE A 52 3.11 -0.60 -15.23
C PHE A 52 3.82 0.34 -16.21
N LYS A 53 3.07 1.18 -16.94
CA LYS A 53 3.65 2.21 -17.83
C LYS A 53 4.51 3.20 -17.03
N HIS A 54 4.04 3.62 -15.86
CA HIS A 54 4.79 4.50 -14.98
C HIS A 54 6.08 3.87 -14.46
N GLN A 55 6.03 2.59 -14.05
CA GLN A 55 7.24 1.84 -13.68
C GLN A 55 8.26 1.80 -14.84
N ALA A 56 7.79 1.60 -16.07
CA ALA A 56 8.66 1.56 -17.25
C ALA A 56 9.27 2.92 -17.58
N ALA A 57 8.52 4.02 -17.40
CA ALA A 57 8.99 5.38 -17.68
C ALA A 57 9.88 5.94 -16.56
N CYS A 58 9.50 5.74 -15.30
CA CYS A 58 10.09 6.43 -14.14
C CYS A 58 10.89 5.51 -13.21
N GLY A 59 10.97 4.21 -13.50
CA GLY A 59 11.75 3.24 -12.73
C GLY A 59 11.16 2.86 -11.37
N SER A 60 10.02 3.44 -10.99
CA SER A 60 9.29 3.11 -9.77
C SER A 60 7.79 3.31 -9.96
N ALA A 61 6.96 2.51 -9.30
CA ALA A 61 5.51 2.64 -9.26
C ALA A 61 4.94 2.00 -7.99
N ALA A 62 3.70 2.36 -7.66
CA ALA A 62 2.98 1.70 -6.59
C ALA A 62 2.58 0.27 -6.98
N VAL A 63 2.48 -0.61 -5.98
CA VAL A 63 2.11 -2.01 -6.18
C VAL A 63 0.59 -2.14 -6.16
N PHE A 64 0.01 -2.63 -7.25
CA PHE A 64 -1.40 -3.00 -7.34
C PHE A 64 -1.62 -4.48 -6.99
N SER A 65 -2.66 -4.79 -6.23
CA SER A 65 -3.01 -6.17 -5.87
C SER A 65 -4.53 -6.33 -5.81
N LEU A 66 -5.07 -7.31 -6.53
CA LEU A 66 -6.48 -7.70 -6.43
C LEU A 66 -6.72 -8.47 -5.13
N ASP A 67 -7.90 -8.31 -4.54
CA ASP A 67 -8.32 -9.18 -3.44
C ASP A 67 -8.63 -10.59 -3.98
N GLU A 68 -7.98 -11.61 -3.43
CA GLU A 68 -8.10 -13.01 -3.89
C GLU A 68 -9.53 -13.54 -3.86
N ARG A 69 -10.39 -12.99 -3.00
CA ARG A 69 -11.76 -13.48 -2.81
C ARG A 69 -12.82 -12.54 -3.37
N GLN A 70 -12.44 -11.34 -3.79
CA GLN A 70 -13.41 -10.31 -4.18
C GLN A 70 -12.94 -9.51 -5.40
N THR A 71 -13.55 -9.77 -6.56
CA THR A 71 -13.16 -9.16 -7.84
C THR A 71 -13.46 -7.67 -7.95
N SER A 72 -14.34 -7.14 -7.11
CA SER A 72 -14.67 -5.70 -7.04
C SER A 72 -13.72 -4.90 -6.15
N TYR A 73 -12.75 -5.55 -5.50
CA TYR A 73 -11.83 -4.90 -4.57
C TYR A 73 -10.37 -5.11 -4.96
N ALA A 74 -9.59 -4.07 -4.75
CA ALA A 74 -8.16 -4.09 -4.93
C ALA A 74 -7.49 -3.19 -3.89
N THR A 75 -6.17 -3.31 -3.79
CA THR A 75 -5.33 -2.46 -2.95
C THR A 75 -4.17 -1.94 -3.78
N ILE A 76 -3.85 -0.66 -3.63
CA ILE A 76 -2.59 -0.08 -4.07
C ILE A 76 -1.75 0.25 -2.85
N VAL A 77 -0.48 -0.16 -2.87
CA VAL A 77 0.50 0.18 -1.84
C VAL A 77 1.64 0.95 -2.47
N ALA A 78 1.76 2.23 -2.13
CA ALA A 78 2.90 3.06 -2.49
C ALA A 78 3.82 3.19 -1.27
N ARG A 79 5.05 2.71 -1.37
CA ARG A 79 6.03 2.74 -0.28
C ARG A 79 7.39 3.19 -0.80
N PRO A 80 8.17 3.94 0.01
CA PRO A 80 9.56 4.21 -0.33
C PRO A 80 10.34 2.90 -0.54
N ALA A 81 11.29 2.90 -1.48
CA ALA A 81 12.14 1.76 -1.73
C ALA A 81 12.90 1.37 -0.44
N GLY A 82 12.92 0.06 -0.13
CA GLY A 82 13.57 -0.45 1.09
C GLY A 82 12.80 -0.22 2.39
N ALA A 83 11.61 0.39 2.37
CA ALA A 83 10.80 0.56 3.57
C ALA A 83 10.29 -0.81 4.09
N VAL A 84 10.57 -1.09 5.36
CA VAL A 84 10.16 -2.34 6.04
C VAL A 84 8.81 -2.23 6.76
N ASN A 85 8.29 -1.01 6.95
CA ASN A 85 7.02 -0.75 7.63
C ASN A 85 6.10 0.18 6.82
N PHE A 86 4.89 0.44 7.32
CA PHE A 86 3.89 1.27 6.65
C PHE A 86 3.86 2.73 7.13
N GLN A 87 4.81 3.16 7.96
CA GLN A 87 4.79 4.52 8.53
C GLN A 87 4.80 5.62 7.45
N ASN A 88 5.54 5.40 6.37
CA ASN A 88 5.57 6.30 5.21
C ASN A 88 4.85 5.72 3.99
N ALA A 89 4.01 4.70 4.18
CA ALA A 89 3.22 4.12 3.09
C ALA A 89 1.98 4.96 2.80
N LEU A 90 1.55 4.94 1.55
CA LEU A 90 0.17 5.19 1.18
C LEU A 90 -0.49 3.83 0.93
N LEU A 91 -1.57 3.56 1.66
CA LEU A 91 -2.43 2.42 1.42
C LEU A 91 -3.70 2.93 0.77
N VAL A 92 -4.05 2.42 -0.40
CA VAL A 92 -5.27 2.82 -1.11
C VAL A 92 -6.14 1.61 -1.29
N ASP A 93 -7.31 1.62 -0.67
CA ASP A 93 -8.34 0.62 -0.93
C ASP A 93 -9.17 1.08 -2.13
N LEU A 94 -9.44 0.17 -3.06
CA LEU A 94 -10.17 0.44 -4.28
C LEU A 94 -11.46 -0.40 -4.32
N THR A 95 -12.54 0.22 -4.77
CA THR A 95 -13.82 -0.45 -5.04
C THR A 95 -14.27 -0.12 -6.45
N GLN A 96 -14.38 -1.13 -7.30
CA GLN A 96 -14.83 -0.97 -8.69
C GLN A 96 -16.36 -1.07 -8.77
N TYR A 97 -16.97 -0.05 -9.37
CA TYR A 97 -18.39 -0.01 -9.69
C TYR A 97 -18.56 -0.25 -11.19
N GLN A 98 -19.45 -1.18 -11.53
CA GLN A 98 -19.75 -1.48 -12.92
C GLN A 98 -20.45 -0.30 -13.60
N GLY A 99 -20.08 -0.03 -14.85
CA GLY A 99 -20.82 0.91 -15.68
C GLY A 99 -22.23 0.40 -15.94
N THR A 100 -23.18 1.33 -16.03
CA THR A 100 -24.56 1.07 -16.46
C THR A 100 -24.85 1.87 -17.74
N ILE A 101 -26.06 1.77 -18.29
CA ILE A 101 -26.49 2.62 -19.42
C ILE A 101 -26.39 4.12 -19.07
N MET A 102 -26.42 4.47 -17.78
CA MET A 102 -26.44 5.86 -17.30
C MET A 102 -25.15 6.31 -16.59
N GLU A 103 -24.23 5.39 -16.29
CA GLU A 103 -23.00 5.70 -15.53
C GLU A 103 -21.81 4.95 -16.13
N GLU A 104 -20.69 5.65 -16.31
CA GLU A 104 -19.44 5.01 -16.75
C GLU A 104 -18.81 4.16 -15.63
N TRP A 105 -17.82 3.34 -16.01
CA TRP A 105 -17.00 2.62 -15.05
C TRP A 105 -16.26 3.59 -14.14
N ARG A 106 -16.33 3.33 -12.83
CA ARG A 106 -15.64 4.14 -11.83
C ARG A 106 -15.07 3.28 -10.72
N VAL A 107 -13.93 3.70 -10.22
CA VAL A 107 -13.29 3.13 -9.04
C VAL A 107 -13.28 4.20 -7.96
N LYS A 108 -13.95 3.91 -6.83
CA LYS A 108 -13.80 4.75 -5.63
C LYS A 108 -12.58 4.30 -4.87
N THR A 109 -11.85 5.25 -4.33
CA THR A 109 -10.64 5.00 -3.55
C THR A 109 -10.76 5.59 -2.16
N LYS A 110 -10.20 4.89 -1.18
CA LYS A 110 -9.94 5.39 0.17
C LYS A 110 -8.45 5.36 0.42
N VAL A 111 -7.87 6.51 0.71
CA VAL A 111 -6.42 6.68 0.86
C VAL A 111 -6.10 6.83 2.33
N TYR A 112 -5.28 5.93 2.85
CA TYR A 112 -4.82 5.91 4.21
C TYR A 112 -3.33 6.21 4.29
N ALA A 113 -2.96 7.07 5.22
CA ALA A 113 -1.57 7.39 5.52
C ALA A 113 -1.43 7.77 7.00
N TYR A 114 -0.30 7.37 7.59
CA TYR A 114 -0.04 7.64 9.01
C TYR A 114 0.01 9.15 9.28
N TYR A 115 0.80 9.88 8.50
CA TYR A 115 0.93 11.34 8.61
C TYR A 115 -0.20 12.08 7.89
N ALA A 116 -0.46 13.31 8.33
CA ALA A 116 -1.45 14.24 7.77
C ALA A 116 -0.79 15.57 7.31
N ASP A 117 0.49 15.52 6.96
CA ASP A 117 1.26 16.70 6.55
C ASP A 117 1.15 16.97 5.04
N SER A 118 1.58 18.17 4.63
CA SER A 118 1.57 18.59 3.22
C SER A 118 2.49 17.72 2.34
N ALA A 119 3.52 17.09 2.92
CA ALA A 119 4.36 16.13 2.21
C ALA A 119 3.56 14.86 1.85
N THR A 120 2.67 14.43 2.73
CA THR A 120 1.75 13.31 2.49
C THR A 120 0.74 13.65 1.42
N GLU A 121 0.13 14.83 1.47
CA GLU A 121 -0.79 15.30 0.42
C GLU A 121 -0.11 15.30 -0.96
N LYS A 122 1.11 15.83 -1.07
CA LYS A 122 1.89 15.79 -2.31
C LYS A 122 2.13 14.37 -2.82
N ARG A 123 2.43 13.42 -1.93
CA ARG A 123 2.60 12.01 -2.31
C ARG A 123 1.30 11.37 -2.79
N ILE A 124 0.16 11.76 -2.19
CA ILE A 124 -1.16 11.33 -2.65
C ILE A 124 -1.38 11.85 -4.07
N ASP A 125 -1.15 13.13 -4.33
CA ASP A 125 -1.30 13.71 -5.68
C ASP A 125 -0.36 13.05 -6.70
N GLN A 126 0.90 12.83 -6.35
CA GLN A 126 1.86 12.11 -7.19
C GLN A 126 1.38 10.69 -7.51
N LEU A 127 0.82 9.97 -6.54
CA LEU A 127 0.26 8.64 -6.78
C LEU A 127 -0.88 8.68 -7.81
N PHE A 128 -1.85 9.58 -7.64
CA PHE A 128 -2.94 9.68 -8.63
C PHE A 128 -2.45 10.17 -9.99
N ASN A 129 -1.49 11.08 -10.03
CA ASN A 129 -0.86 11.54 -11.27
C ASN A 129 -0.16 10.40 -12.00
N SER A 130 0.51 9.48 -11.30
CA SER A 130 1.11 8.29 -11.94
C SER A 130 0.09 7.34 -12.58
N ILE A 131 -1.19 7.44 -12.20
CA ILE A 131 -2.29 6.67 -12.79
C ILE A 131 -2.91 7.43 -13.96
N THR A 132 -3.11 8.75 -13.85
CA THR A 132 -3.75 9.55 -14.91
C THR A 132 -2.79 10.00 -16.00
N HIS A 133 -1.52 10.19 -15.67
CA HIS A 133 -0.42 10.64 -16.53
C HIS A 133 0.82 9.77 -16.30
N PRO A 134 0.77 8.46 -16.66
CA PRO A 134 1.82 7.51 -16.31
C PRO A 134 3.21 7.86 -16.88
N GLU A 135 3.29 8.66 -17.95
CA GLU A 135 4.51 9.15 -18.57
C GLU A 135 5.22 10.28 -17.80
N VAL A 136 4.56 10.91 -16.83
CA VAL A 136 5.11 12.06 -16.09
C VAL A 136 5.78 11.58 -14.80
N CYS A 137 7.08 11.86 -14.66
CA CYS A 137 7.84 11.54 -13.45
C CYS A 137 7.93 12.75 -12.50
N ALA A 138 7.79 12.52 -11.20
CA ALA A 138 7.70 13.57 -10.16
C ALA A 138 8.93 14.51 -10.03
N ASN A 139 10.04 14.20 -10.70
CA ASN A 139 11.31 14.94 -10.61
C ASN A 139 11.67 15.73 -11.89
N GLN A 140 10.71 16.03 -12.79
CA GLN A 140 11.02 16.80 -14.01
C GLN A 140 10.96 18.33 -13.85
N ASP A 141 10.72 18.83 -12.63
CA ASP A 141 10.78 20.26 -12.27
C ASP A 141 11.89 20.54 -11.23
N SER A 142 13.13 20.12 -11.51
CA SER A 142 14.32 20.48 -10.70
C SER A 142 15.19 21.51 -11.40
#